data_AF-A0A914JFI9-F1
#
_entry.id   AF-A0A914JFI9-F1
#
_cell.length_a   1.000
_cell.length_b   1.000
_cell.length_c   1.000
_cell.angle_alpha   90.00
_cell.angle_beta   90.00
_cell.angle_gamma   90.00
#
_symmetry.space_group_name_H-M   'P 1'
#
loop_
_entity.id
_entity.type
_entity.pdbx_description
1 polymer ?
#
loop_
_entity_poly.entity_id
_entity_poly.type
_entity_poly.pdbx_seq_one_letter_code
_entity_poly.pdbx_strand_id
1 'polypeptide(L)'
;MRGTSRPTKVSNLRADNLLIAIRPTLPKGYKTTSSIVCQIFLSLVFIFIGLLEGIYSKRFFSAITCVHFGLTFLSLWFLHFFGWKYNSPRLLMCHTSACLMLALSIIAVMLLVLFGDIFNGSLMNVPVVRHQIQIALIEGLVSLPLLTVFAGSSWSHAKRDKSYSDNRRRFLFAMKALESYIVQKVSRLYETNFYNKK
;
A
#
# COMPACT_ATOMS: atom_id res chain seq x y z
N MET A 1 30.12 19.21 49.55
CA MET A 1 29.63 18.20 48.57
C MET A 1 29.65 18.82 47.18
N ARG A 2 30.66 18.49 46.35
CA ARG A 2 30.77 19.01 44.97
C ARG A 2 30.02 18.08 44.02
N GLY A 3 28.91 18.56 43.47
CA GLY A 3 28.21 17.89 42.38
C GLY A 3 28.97 18.11 41.07
N THR A 4 29.78 17.13 40.66
CA THR A 4 30.34 17.08 39.31
C THR A 4 29.26 16.60 38.35
N SER A 5 28.61 17.53 37.65
CA SER A 5 27.77 17.20 36.50
C SER A 5 28.69 16.69 35.38
N ARG A 6 28.57 15.39 35.06
CA ARG A 6 29.19 14.84 33.87
C ARG A 6 28.57 15.52 32.64
N PRO A 7 29.36 16.06 31.70
CA PRO A 7 28.81 16.45 30.42
C PRO A 7 28.37 15.16 29.71
N THR A 8 27.07 15.04 29.48
CA THR A 8 26.52 14.05 28.56
C THR A 8 27.16 14.30 27.20
N LYS A 9 28.07 13.39 26.80
CA LYS A 9 28.56 13.29 25.43
C LYS A 9 27.32 13.14 24.54
N VAL A 10 26.87 14.26 23.96
CA VAL A 10 25.91 14.26 22.87
C VAL A 10 26.65 13.56 21.73
N SER A 11 26.41 12.26 21.62
CA SER A 11 26.92 11.42 20.57
C SER A 11 26.71 12.13 19.24
N ASN A 12 27.78 12.21 18.46
CA ASN A 12 27.77 12.53 17.04
C ASN A 12 26.70 11.68 16.33
N LEU A 13 25.45 12.11 16.39
CA LEU A 13 24.39 11.74 15.47
C LEU A 13 24.84 12.36 14.15
N ARG A 14 25.72 11.62 13.46
CA ARG A 14 26.40 12.00 12.23
C ARG A 14 25.40 12.70 11.33
N ALA A 15 25.72 13.92 10.92
CA ALA A 15 25.04 14.60 9.83
C ALA A 15 24.91 13.68 8.60
N ASP A 16 25.83 12.73 8.43
CA ASP A 16 25.77 11.66 7.42
C ASP A 16 24.51 10.79 7.53
N ASN A 17 24.06 10.40 8.73
CA ASN A 17 22.81 9.65 8.91
C ASN A 17 21.58 10.51 8.56
N LEU A 18 21.68 11.82 8.78
CA LEU A 18 20.67 12.80 8.42
C LEU A 18 20.60 13.01 6.90
N LEU A 19 21.76 13.11 6.24
CA LEU A 19 21.91 13.25 4.78
C LEU A 19 21.53 11.97 4.03
N ILE A 20 21.81 10.79 4.58
CA ILE A 20 21.35 9.50 4.07
C ILE A 20 19.84 9.38 4.19
N ALA A 21 19.22 9.91 5.25
CA ALA A 21 17.76 9.98 5.37
C ALA A 21 17.11 10.93 4.35
N ILE A 22 17.87 11.89 3.82
CA ILE A 22 17.41 12.88 2.82
C ILE A 22 17.64 12.41 1.38
N ARG A 23 18.59 11.50 1.11
CA ARG A 23 18.80 10.96 -0.25
C ARG A 23 17.66 9.98 -0.60
N PRO A 24 16.75 10.34 -1.53
CA PRO A 24 15.78 9.41 -2.06
C PRO A 24 16.49 8.57 -3.11
N THR A 25 17.38 7.67 -2.69
CA THR A 25 17.66 6.52 -3.55
C THR A 25 16.46 5.60 -3.36
N LEU A 26 15.52 5.62 -4.31
CA LEU A 26 14.46 4.62 -4.43
C LEU A 26 14.91 3.52 -5.42
N PRO A 27 15.87 2.65 -5.10
CA PRO A 27 16.19 1.50 -5.95
C PRO A 27 15.07 0.43 -5.95
N LYS A 28 13.94 0.68 -5.27
CA LYS A 28 12.86 -0.30 -5.03
C LYS A 28 11.53 0.03 -5.71
N GLY A 29 11.50 0.98 -6.67
CA GLY A 29 10.29 1.30 -7.46
C GLY A 29 9.84 0.17 -8.39
N TYR A 30 10.77 -0.68 -8.85
CA TYR A 30 10.52 -1.75 -9.83
C TYR A 30 9.43 -2.75 -9.41
N LYS A 31 9.37 -3.11 -8.11
CA LYS A 31 8.34 -4.05 -7.60
C LYS A 31 6.92 -3.47 -7.71
N THR A 32 6.78 -2.17 -7.48
CA THR A 32 5.49 -1.48 -7.55
C THR A 32 5.03 -1.31 -9.00
N THR A 33 5.94 -0.92 -9.89
CA THR A 33 5.65 -0.83 -11.33
C THR A 33 5.26 -2.18 -11.92
N SER A 34 5.98 -3.26 -11.59
CA SER A 34 5.62 -4.63 -11.98
C SER A 34 4.22 -5.01 -11.50
N SER A 35 3.87 -4.72 -10.25
CA SER A 35 2.52 -5.03 -9.74
C SER A 35 1.42 -4.23 -10.44
N ILE A 36 1.67 -2.96 -10.78
CA ILE A 36 0.73 -2.11 -11.52
C ILE A 36 0.49 -2.66 -12.93
N VAL A 37 1.56 -3.06 -13.64
CA VAL A 37 1.46 -3.64 -14.98
C VAL A 37 0.75 -5.00 -14.96
N CYS A 38 1.06 -5.84 -13.96
CA CYS A 38 0.39 -7.12 -13.79
C CYS A 38 -1.12 -6.94 -13.53
N GLN A 39 -1.50 -5.96 -12.71
CA GLN A 39 -2.88 -5.71 -12.33
C GLN A 39 -3.73 -5.20 -13.51
N ILE A 40 -3.20 -4.31 -14.35
CA ILE A 40 -3.90 -3.88 -15.57
C ILE A 40 -4.02 -5.02 -16.58
N PHE A 41 -2.96 -5.80 -16.77
CA PHE A 41 -2.99 -6.94 -17.69
C PHE A 41 -4.04 -7.97 -17.25
N LEU A 42 -4.04 -8.32 -15.97
CA LEU A 42 -5.02 -9.24 -15.39
C LEU A 42 -6.45 -8.73 -15.56
N SER A 43 -6.68 -7.44 -15.30
CA SER A 43 -7.99 -6.80 -15.49
C SER A 43 -8.47 -6.93 -16.94
N LEU A 44 -7.62 -6.63 -17.92
CA LEU A 44 -7.96 -6.74 -19.34
C LEU A 44 -8.24 -8.19 -19.75
N VAL A 45 -7.47 -9.15 -19.23
CA VAL A 45 -7.68 -10.58 -19.47
C VAL A 45 -9.06 -11.02 -18.96
N PHE A 46 -9.44 -10.65 -17.74
CA PHE A 46 -10.77 -10.97 -17.20
C PHE A 46 -11.92 -10.34 -17.99
N ILE A 47 -11.79 -9.07 -18.40
CA ILE A 47 -12.79 -8.40 -19.24
C ILE A 47 -12.91 -9.14 -20.58
N PHE A 48 -11.77 -9.43 -21.22
CA PHE A 48 -11.75 -10.09 -22.52
C PHE A 48 -12.34 -11.50 -22.47
N ILE A 49 -11.93 -12.33 -21.49
CA ILE A 49 -12.49 -13.66 -21.28
C ILE A 49 -14.00 -13.57 -21.02
N GLY A 50 -14.45 -12.67 -20.15
CA GLY A 50 -15.87 -12.49 -19.86
C GLY A 50 -16.69 -12.10 -21.09
N LEU A 51 -16.17 -11.21 -21.94
CA LEU A 51 -16.81 -10.85 -23.21
C LEU A 51 -16.87 -12.03 -24.18
N LEU A 52 -15.78 -12.80 -24.31
CA LEU A 52 -15.76 -14.00 -25.15
C LEU A 52 -16.75 -15.06 -24.67
N GLU A 53 -16.79 -15.34 -23.36
CA GLU A 53 -17.75 -16.30 -22.79
C GLU A 53 -19.20 -15.87 -23.00
N GLY A 54 -19.46 -14.55 -22.91
CA GLY A 54 -20.79 -13.98 -23.13
C GLY A 54 -21.25 -14.13 -24.57
N ILE A 55 -20.37 -13.86 -25.53
CA ILE A 55 -20.68 -13.89 -26.97
C ILE A 55 -20.74 -15.34 -27.49
N TYR A 56 -19.73 -16.16 -27.18
CA TYR A 56 -19.56 -17.46 -27.82
C TYR A 56 -20.16 -18.62 -27.03
N SER A 57 -20.05 -18.60 -25.69
CA SER A 57 -20.43 -19.76 -24.87
C SER A 57 -21.86 -19.70 -24.32
N LYS A 58 -22.58 -18.59 -24.54
CA LYS A 58 -23.92 -18.33 -23.97
C LYS A 58 -23.97 -18.48 -22.43
N ARG A 59 -22.81 -18.42 -21.76
CA ARG A 59 -22.67 -18.55 -20.30
C ARG A 59 -22.78 -17.16 -19.66
N PHE A 60 -23.99 -16.59 -19.72
CA PHE A 60 -24.21 -15.17 -19.37
C PHE A 60 -23.79 -14.83 -17.93
N PHE A 61 -24.04 -15.70 -16.96
CA PHE A 61 -23.65 -15.47 -15.57
C PHE A 61 -22.12 -15.44 -15.39
N SER A 62 -21.41 -16.43 -15.94
CA SER A 62 -19.94 -16.51 -15.93
C SER A 62 -19.30 -15.29 -16.60
N ALA A 63 -19.85 -14.90 -17.75
CA ALA A 63 -19.44 -13.72 -18.49
C ALA A 63 -19.56 -12.44 -17.65
N ILE A 64 -20.71 -12.21 -17.01
CA ILE A 64 -20.93 -11.06 -16.14
C ILE A 64 -19.95 -11.07 -14.97
N THR A 65 -19.75 -12.21 -14.31
CA THR A 65 -18.82 -12.31 -13.18
C THR A 65 -17.39 -11.99 -13.59
N CYS A 66 -16.90 -12.54 -14.71
CA CYS A 66 -15.56 -12.22 -15.21
C CYS A 66 -15.40 -10.74 -15.56
N VAL A 67 -16.39 -10.14 -16.25
CA VAL A 67 -16.37 -8.69 -16.56
C VAL A 67 -16.37 -7.86 -15.28
N HIS A 68 -17.19 -8.23 -14.29
CA HIS A 68 -17.27 -7.53 -13.01
C HIS A 68 -15.95 -7.60 -12.23
N PHE A 69 -15.31 -8.77 -12.17
CA PHE A 69 -13.97 -8.92 -11.57
C PHE A 69 -12.93 -8.09 -12.32
N GLY A 70 -12.96 -8.13 -13.66
CA GLY A 70 -12.06 -7.34 -14.49
C GLY A 70 -12.19 -5.83 -14.23
N LEU A 71 -13.41 -5.30 -14.16
CA LEU A 71 -13.67 -3.90 -13.80
C LEU A 71 -13.24 -3.57 -12.37
N THR A 72 -13.45 -4.48 -11.42
CA THR A 72 -13.00 -4.32 -10.03
C THR A 72 -11.48 -4.21 -9.95
N PHE A 73 -10.74 -5.09 -10.65
CA PHE A 73 -9.29 -5.00 -10.74
C PHE A 73 -8.82 -3.72 -11.43
N LEU A 74 -9.57 -3.22 -12.42
CA LEU A 74 -9.29 -1.93 -13.06
C LEU A 74 -9.43 -0.76 -12.09
N SER A 75 -10.50 -0.74 -11.29
CA SER A 75 -10.71 0.27 -10.24
C SER A 75 -9.60 0.24 -9.18
N LEU A 76 -9.19 -0.96 -8.75
CA LEU A 76 -8.05 -1.12 -7.85
C LEU A 76 -6.75 -0.63 -8.49
N TRP A 77 -6.53 -0.94 -9.76
CA TRP A 77 -5.36 -0.45 -10.51
C TRP A 77 -5.30 1.07 -10.50
N PHE A 78 -6.42 1.79 -10.69
CA PHE A 78 -6.46 3.24 -10.59
C PHE A 78 -6.00 3.74 -9.21
N LEU A 79 -6.51 3.15 -8.12
CA LEU A 79 -6.09 3.49 -6.76
C LEU A 79 -4.60 3.26 -6.55
N HIS A 80 -4.06 2.14 -7.04
CA HIS A 80 -2.66 1.80 -6.92
C HIS A 80 -1.78 2.76 -7.74
N PHE A 81 -2.15 3.01 -8.99
CA PHE A 81 -1.43 3.88 -9.91
C PHE A 81 -1.37 5.32 -9.39
N PHE A 82 -2.50 5.89 -8.96
CA PHE A 82 -2.51 7.24 -8.40
C PHE A 82 -1.82 7.32 -7.04
N GLY A 83 -1.96 6.29 -6.20
CA GLY A 83 -1.22 6.19 -4.96
C GLY A 83 0.29 6.23 -5.17
N TRP A 84 0.78 5.49 -6.17
CA TRP A 84 2.19 5.49 -6.56
C TRP A 84 2.61 6.81 -7.24
N LYS A 85 1.89 7.24 -8.28
CA LYS A 85 2.21 8.45 -9.07
C LYS A 85 2.28 9.71 -8.20
N TYR A 86 1.39 9.84 -7.22
CA TYR A 86 1.35 10.98 -6.31
C TYR A 86 2.04 10.73 -4.96
N ASN A 87 2.71 9.59 -4.78
CA ASN A 87 3.31 9.16 -3.50
C ASN A 87 2.36 9.36 -2.31
N SER A 88 1.09 9.00 -2.49
CA SER A 88 0.02 9.22 -1.52
C SER A 88 -0.15 7.96 -0.66
N PRO A 89 0.38 7.94 0.59
CA PRO A 89 0.24 6.78 1.45
C PRO A 89 -1.23 6.49 1.78
N ARG A 90 -2.11 7.50 1.78
CA ARG A 90 -3.55 7.31 2.00
C ARG A 90 -4.20 6.50 0.89
N LEU A 91 -3.90 6.83 -0.38
CA LEU A 91 -4.43 6.08 -1.53
C LEU A 91 -3.88 4.65 -1.57
N LEU A 92 -2.60 4.47 -1.27
CA LEU A 92 -1.97 3.14 -1.21
C LEU A 92 -2.53 2.28 -0.07
N MET A 93 -2.86 2.89 1.09
CA MET A 93 -3.52 2.19 2.19
C MET A 93 -4.97 1.84 1.85
N CYS A 94 -5.69 2.74 1.16
CA CYS A 94 -7.03 2.46 0.64
C CYS A 94 -7.03 1.28 -0.34
N HIS A 95 -6.09 1.25 -1.28
CA HIS A 95 -5.89 0.11 -2.18
C HIS A 95 -5.61 -1.18 -1.39
N THR A 96 -4.71 -1.12 -0.40
CA THR A 96 -4.39 -2.28 0.46
C THR A 96 -5.63 -2.80 1.17
N SER A 97 -6.42 -1.91 1.80
CA SER A 97 -7.66 -2.31 2.48
C SER A 97 -8.68 -2.89 1.52
N ALA A 98 -8.84 -2.32 0.32
CA ALA A 98 -9.76 -2.83 -0.69
C ALA A 98 -9.36 -4.24 -1.16
N CYS A 99 -8.07 -4.48 -1.42
CA CYS A 99 -7.58 -5.82 -1.75
C CYS A 99 -7.82 -6.84 -0.62
N LEU A 100 -7.59 -6.46 0.64
CA LEU A 100 -7.84 -7.33 1.78
C LEU A 100 -9.33 -7.61 1.99
N MET A 101 -10.19 -6.60 1.84
CA MET A 101 -11.64 -6.78 1.90
C MET A 101 -12.13 -7.74 0.81
N LEU A 102 -11.65 -7.58 -0.43
CA LEU A 102 -11.99 -8.51 -1.51
C LEU A 102 -11.49 -9.93 -1.24
N ALA A 103 -10.27 -10.08 -0.72
CA ALA A 103 -9.75 -11.40 -0.34
C ALA A 103 -10.60 -12.06 0.76
N LEU A 104 -11.00 -11.30 1.80
CA LEU A 104 -11.88 -11.80 2.85
C LEU A 104 -13.27 -12.15 2.31
N SER A 105 -13.83 -11.35 1.41
CA SER A 105 -15.10 -11.65 0.74
C SER A 105 -15.02 -12.93 -0.08
N ILE A 106 -13.93 -13.16 -0.82
CA ILE A 106 -13.70 -14.41 -1.57
C ILE A 106 -13.65 -15.60 -0.61
N ILE A 107 -12.89 -15.49 0.50
CA ILE A 107 -12.83 -16.54 1.52
C ILE A 107 -14.22 -16.82 2.09
N ALA A 108 -14.99 -15.78 2.42
CA ALA A 108 -16.34 -15.93 2.94
C ALA A 108 -17.28 -16.64 1.95
N VAL A 109 -17.22 -16.28 0.67
CA VAL A 109 -17.99 -16.94 -0.40
C VAL A 109 -17.56 -18.41 -0.55
N MET A 110 -16.26 -18.69 -0.55
CA MET A 110 -15.75 -20.06 -0.64
C MET A 110 -16.20 -20.92 0.55
N LEU A 111 -16.16 -20.37 1.77
CA LEU A 111 -16.65 -21.05 2.96
C LEU A 111 -18.16 -21.30 2.88
N LEU A 112 -18.94 -20.30 2.43
CA LEU A 112 -20.39 -20.43 2.27
C LEU A 112 -20.74 -21.52 1.26
N VAL A 113 -20.02 -21.59 0.14
CA VAL A 113 -20.18 -22.63 -0.88
C VAL A 113 -19.82 -24.01 -0.31
N LEU A 114 -18.74 -24.12 0.47
CA LEU A 114 -18.31 -25.36 1.08
C LEU A 114 -19.27 -25.85 2.19
N PHE A 115 -19.82 -24.94 3.00
CA PHE A 115 -20.89 -25.29 3.95
C PHE A 115 -22.18 -25.66 3.22
N GLY A 116 -22.51 -24.97 2.12
CA GLY A 116 -23.65 -25.30 1.28
C GLY A 116 -23.58 -26.73 0.73
N ASP A 117 -22.39 -27.19 0.35
CA ASP A 117 -22.14 -28.58 -0.05
C ASP A 117 -22.45 -29.57 1.10
N ILE A 118 -21.91 -29.32 2.29
CA ILE A 118 -22.09 -30.20 3.46
C ILE A 118 -23.57 -30.31 3.87
N PHE A 119 -24.31 -29.20 3.90
CA PHE A 119 -25.68 -29.18 4.38
C PHE A 119 -26.73 -29.52 3.31
N ASN A 120 -26.39 -29.41 2.03
CA ASN A 120 -27.35 -29.51 0.93
C ASN A 120 -26.85 -30.46 -0.18
N GLY A 121 -26.46 -31.68 0.21
CA GLY A 121 -25.91 -32.69 -0.71
C GLY A 121 -26.78 -33.04 -1.91
N SER A 122 -28.09 -32.74 -1.87
CA SER A 122 -28.99 -32.88 -3.02
C SER A 122 -28.64 -31.92 -4.17
N LEU A 123 -28.18 -30.70 -3.86
CA LEU A 123 -27.78 -29.68 -4.84
C LEU A 123 -26.52 -30.09 -5.61
N MET A 124 -25.63 -30.83 -4.95
CA MET A 124 -24.34 -31.29 -5.48
C MET A 124 -24.45 -32.55 -6.33
N ASN A 125 -25.60 -33.22 -6.30
CA ASN A 125 -25.91 -34.31 -7.23
C ASN A 125 -26.25 -33.79 -8.64
N VAL A 126 -26.48 -32.48 -8.81
CA VAL A 126 -26.69 -31.88 -10.14
C VAL A 126 -25.33 -31.57 -10.78
N PRO A 127 -24.92 -32.26 -11.85
CA PRO A 127 -23.56 -32.16 -12.41
C PRO A 127 -23.20 -30.74 -12.85
N VAL A 128 -24.17 -30.01 -13.39
CA VAL A 128 -23.98 -28.62 -13.86
C VAL A 128 -23.66 -27.68 -12.70
N VAL A 129 -24.40 -27.78 -11.59
CA VAL A 129 -24.21 -26.93 -10.40
C VAL A 129 -22.86 -27.22 -9.76
N ARG A 130 -22.52 -28.50 -9.61
CA ARG A 130 -21.23 -28.94 -9.07
C ARG A 130 -20.05 -28.40 -9.89
N HIS A 131 -20.14 -28.42 -11.21
CA HIS A 131 -19.08 -27.89 -12.08
C HIS A 131 -18.90 -26.38 -11.90
N GLN A 132 -20.00 -25.61 -11.82
CA GLN A 132 -19.96 -24.17 -11.59
C GLN A 132 -19.34 -23.81 -10.22
N ILE A 133 -19.70 -24.57 -9.18
CA ILE A 133 -19.12 -24.43 -7.84
C ILE A 133 -17.61 -24.67 -7.86
N GLN A 134 -17.16 -25.74 -8.53
CA GLN A 134 -15.73 -26.06 -8.63
C GLN A 134 -14.95 -24.98 -9.37
N ILE A 135 -15.50 -24.45 -10.47
CA ILE A 135 -14.90 -23.33 -11.20
C ILE A 135 -14.75 -22.11 -10.27
N ALA A 136 -15.83 -21.72 -9.59
CA ALA A 136 -15.80 -20.57 -8.67
C ALA A 136 -14.79 -20.74 -7.52
N LEU A 137 -14.66 -21.95 -6.97
CA LEU A 137 -13.67 -22.25 -5.93
C LEU A 137 -12.23 -22.14 -6.46
N ILE A 138 -11.96 -22.64 -7.67
CA ILE A 138 -10.64 -22.55 -8.30
C ILE A 138 -10.31 -21.09 -8.61
N GLU A 139 -11.25 -20.33 -9.17
CA GLU A 139 -11.09 -18.90 -9.45
C GLU A 139 -10.80 -18.10 -8.17
N GLY A 140 -11.52 -18.42 -7.08
CA GLY A 140 -11.26 -17.85 -5.75
C GLY A 140 -9.85 -18.16 -5.25
N LEU A 141 -9.43 -19.43 -5.31
CA LEU A 141 -8.09 -19.87 -4.89
C LEU A 141 -6.97 -19.18 -5.67
N VAL A 142 -7.13 -19.01 -6.98
CA VAL A 142 -6.13 -18.35 -7.83
C VAL A 142 -6.09 -16.83 -7.57
N SER A 143 -7.24 -16.22 -7.26
CA SER A 143 -7.34 -14.78 -7.02
C SER A 143 -6.74 -14.34 -5.68
N LEU A 144 -6.77 -15.21 -4.65
CA LEU A 144 -6.30 -14.88 -3.31
C LEU A 144 -4.79 -14.53 -3.25
N PRO A 145 -3.85 -15.34 -3.77
CA PRO A 145 -2.43 -14.98 -3.82
C PRO A 145 -2.20 -13.65 -4.55
N LEU A 146 -2.91 -13.39 -5.65
CA LEU A 146 -2.76 -12.14 -6.40
C LEU A 146 -3.16 -10.93 -5.57
N LEU A 147 -4.33 -10.99 -4.92
CA LEU A 147 -4.81 -9.91 -4.04
C LEU A 147 -3.86 -9.66 -2.86
N THR A 148 -3.31 -10.72 -2.26
CA THR A 148 -2.33 -10.57 -1.16
C THR A 148 -1.01 -9.96 -1.62
N VAL A 149 -0.51 -10.31 -2.81
CA VAL A 149 0.68 -9.71 -3.41
C VAL A 149 0.45 -8.23 -3.73
N PHE A 150 -0.70 -7.88 -4.30
CA PHE A 150 -1.05 -6.48 -4.59
C PHE A 150 -1.19 -5.65 -3.31
N ALA A 151 -1.88 -6.19 -2.28
CA ALA A 151 -1.99 -5.57 -0.97
C ALA A 151 -0.60 -5.37 -0.33
N GLY A 152 0.25 -6.40 -0.35
CA GLY A 152 1.60 -6.35 0.21
C GLY A 152 2.50 -5.33 -0.48
N SER A 153 2.40 -5.21 -1.81
CA SER A 153 3.13 -4.23 -2.61
C SER A 153 2.76 -2.80 -2.21
N SER A 154 1.45 -2.49 -2.15
CA SER A 154 0.96 -1.15 -1.79
C SER A 154 1.22 -0.80 -0.33
N TRP A 155 1.02 -1.74 0.60
CA TRP A 155 1.34 -1.56 2.02
C TRP A 155 2.82 -1.23 2.22
N SER A 156 3.70 -2.02 1.60
CA SER A 156 5.15 -1.83 1.70
C SER A 156 5.58 -0.48 1.15
N HIS A 157 4.90 0.04 0.12
CA HIS A 157 5.15 1.38 -0.40
C HIS A 157 4.61 2.47 0.53
N ALA A 158 3.36 2.37 0.98
CA ALA A 158 2.74 3.33 1.89
C ALA A 158 3.54 3.51 3.19
N LYS A 159 4.02 2.40 3.78
CA LYS A 159 4.84 2.43 5.00
C LYS A 159 6.17 3.17 4.78
N ARG A 160 6.79 2.99 3.62
CA ARG A 160 8.03 3.70 3.26
C ARG A 160 7.78 5.19 3.10
N ASP A 161 6.73 5.58 2.38
CA ASP A 161 6.41 6.99 2.13
C ASP A 161 6.05 7.73 3.41
N LYS A 162 5.29 7.07 4.32
CA LYS A 162 4.98 7.61 5.64
C LYS A 162 6.26 7.84 6.46
N SER A 163 7.15 6.85 6.51
CA SER A 163 8.42 6.98 7.24
C SER A 163 9.28 8.11 6.69
N TYR A 164 9.32 8.28 5.36
CA TYR A 164 10.06 9.38 4.73
C TYR A 164 9.46 10.74 5.08
N SER A 165 8.13 10.88 4.96
CA SER A 165 7.42 12.12 5.31
C SER A 165 7.61 12.52 6.78
N ASP A 166 7.58 11.55 7.69
CA ASP A 166 7.78 11.78 9.13
C ASP A 166 9.24 12.17 9.44
N ASN A 167 10.22 11.50 8.81
CA ASN A 167 11.63 11.88 8.94
C ASN A 167 11.92 13.27 8.37
N ARG A 168 11.35 13.61 7.21
CA ARG A 168 11.45 14.95 6.62
C ARG A 168 10.86 16.02 7.53
N ARG A 169 9.70 15.77 8.13
CA ARG A 169 9.07 16.70 9.10
C ARG A 169 9.94 16.92 10.33
N ARG A 170 10.52 15.85 10.90
CA ARG A 170 11.46 15.94 12.03
C ARG A 170 12.70 16.73 11.66
N PHE A 171 13.26 16.50 10.47
CA PHE A 171 14.40 17.25 9.96
C PHE A 171 14.10 18.74 9.83
N LEU A 172 12.99 19.11 9.18
CA LEU A 172 12.58 20.52 9.02
C LEU A 172 12.33 21.19 10.38
N PHE A 173 11.73 20.48 11.33
CA PHE A 173 11.54 20.97 12.68
C PHE A 173 12.88 21.22 13.39
N ALA A 174 13.82 20.27 13.31
CA ALA A 174 15.16 20.43 13.88
C ALA A 174 15.94 21.60 13.25
N MET A 175 15.83 21.78 11.93
CA MET A 175 16.46 22.90 11.23
C MET A 175 15.89 24.26 11.68
N LYS A 176 14.57 24.38 11.81
CA LYS A 176 13.93 25.61 12.33
C LYS A 176 14.34 25.92 13.77
N ALA A 177 14.47 24.88 14.61
CA ALA A 177 14.93 25.04 15.98
C ALA A 177 16.40 25.51 16.04
N LEU A 178 17.26 24.93 15.19
CA LEU A 178 18.66 25.35 15.07
C LEU A 178 18.79 26.79 14.60
N GLU A 179 18.02 27.18 13.57
CA GLU A 179 17.98 28.55 13.05
C GLU A 179 17.57 29.53 14.15
N SER A 180 16.49 29.21 14.88
CA SER A 180 16.01 30.03 16.01
C SER A 180 17.06 30.16 17.12
N TYR A 181 17.78 29.08 17.43
CA TYR A 181 18.87 29.09 18.39
C TYR A 181 20.03 29.99 17.94
N ILE A 182 20.45 29.88 16.68
CA ILE A 182 21.52 30.70 16.12
C ILE A 182 21.13 32.18 16.16
N VAL A 183 19.93 32.52 15.69
CA VAL A 183 19.41 33.90 15.71
C VAL A 183 19.42 34.45 17.14
N GLN A 184 18.87 33.71 18.10
CA GLN A 184 18.84 34.14 19.51
C GLN A 184 20.25 34.35 20.08
N LYS A 185 21.19 33.46 19.76
CA LYS A 185 22.57 33.53 20.25
C LYS A 185 23.31 34.72 19.65
N VAL A 186 23.12 34.98 18.35
CA VAL A 186 23.67 36.14 17.65
C VAL A 186 23.10 37.44 18.24
N SER A 187 21.78 37.53 18.44
CA SER A 187 21.16 38.71 19.06
C SER A 187 21.73 39.03 20.45
N ARG A 188 21.91 38.00 21.30
CA ARG A 188 22.54 38.19 22.62
C ARG A 188 23.98 38.69 22.53
N LEU A 189 24.76 38.18 21.58
CA LEU A 189 26.13 38.65 21.36
C LEU A 189 26.16 40.12 20.93
N TYR A 190 25.24 40.56 20.07
CA TYR A 190 25.09 41.96 19.69
C TYR A 190 24.73 42.85 20.88
N GLU A 191 23.78 42.45 21.71
CA GLU A 191 23.41 43.18 22.93
C GLU A 191 24.61 43.34 23.87
N THR A 192 25.32 42.24 24.18
CA THR A 192 26.49 42.30 25.08
C THR A 192 27.61 43.19 24.54
N ASN A 193 27.86 43.18 23.22
CA ASN A 193 28.89 44.02 22.62
C ASN A 193 28.49 45.50 22.53
N PHE A 194 27.18 45.79 22.48
CA PHE A 194 26.68 47.17 22.48
C PHE A 194 26.81 47.81 23.87
N TYR A 195 26.54 47.06 24.94
CA TYR A 195 26.68 47.57 26.31
C TYR A 195 28.14 47.77 26.75
N ASN A 196 29.09 46.96 26.25
CA ASN A 196 30.51 47.09 26.59
C ASN A 196 31.26 48.21 25.83
N LYS A 197 30.58 48.95 24.94
CA LYS A 197 31.15 50.10 24.20
C LYS A 197 30.77 51.48 24.78
N LYS A 198 30.05 51.52 25.89
CA LYS A 198 29.80 52.74 26.69
C LYS A 198 30.65 52.73 27.94
#